data_AF-A0A6J4SBW1-F1
#
_entry.id   AF-A0A6J4SBW1-F1
#
_cell.length_a   1.000
_cell.length_b   1.000
_cell.length_c   1.000
_cell.angle_alpha   90.00
_cell.angle_beta   90.00
_cell.angle_gamma   90.00
#
_symmetry.space_group_name_H-M   'P 1'
#
loop_
_entity.id
_entity.type
_entity.pdbx_description
1 polymer ?
#
loop_
_entity_poly.entity_id
_entity_poly.type
_entity_poly.pdbx_seq_one_letter_code
_entity_poly.pdbx_strand_id
1 'polypeptide(L)'
;MGLPYEEGDLALFETGAIIFHIAERHAGLFPDEAGARAITWMFAVLNTVEPPILEPVIVRFAEGDEPWAEERLPLVKDRIRDRLVQLSGRLGDADWLDGDFSAGDLMMVSVLLRLRASGLLDEFANLPAYVARGEARPAYERAFAAQWAINGGGGSPTP
;
A
#
# COMPACT_ATOMS: atom_id res chain seq x y z
N MET A 1 4.55 12.56 -15.74
CA MET A 1 3.41 12.63 -14.80
C MET A 1 2.52 11.43 -15.14
N GLY A 2 2.22 10.56 -14.16
CA GLY A 2 1.56 9.26 -14.39
C GLY A 2 0.16 9.41 -15.00
N LEU A 3 -0.36 8.31 -15.59
CA LEU A 3 -1.63 8.29 -16.31
C LEU A 3 -2.77 8.84 -15.44
N PRO A 4 -3.48 9.90 -15.89
CA PRO A 4 -4.53 10.53 -15.11
C PRO A 4 -5.79 9.64 -15.01
N TYR A 5 -6.48 9.73 -13.88
CA TYR A 5 -7.90 9.35 -13.82
C TYR A 5 -8.71 10.41 -14.55
N GLU A 6 -9.59 10.00 -15.46
CA GLU A 6 -10.40 10.90 -16.27
C GLU A 6 -11.89 10.54 -16.13
N GLU A 7 -12.72 11.54 -15.82
CA GLU A 7 -14.18 11.42 -15.75
C GLU A 7 -14.82 12.70 -16.33
N GLY A 8 -15.26 12.62 -17.59
CA GLY A 8 -15.73 13.81 -18.32
C GLY A 8 -14.60 14.84 -18.46
N ASP A 9 -14.84 16.07 -18.00
CA ASP A 9 -13.86 17.16 -18.02
C ASP A 9 -12.91 17.14 -16.80
N LEU A 10 -13.09 16.21 -15.85
CA LEU A 10 -12.24 16.07 -14.68
C LEU A 10 -11.05 15.17 -14.99
N ALA A 11 -9.84 15.69 -14.79
CA ALA A 11 -8.60 14.91 -14.80
C ALA A 11 -7.91 15.03 -13.44
N LEU A 12 -7.61 13.89 -12.81
CA LEU A 12 -6.92 13.81 -11.52
C LEU A 12 -5.60 13.04 -11.65
N PHE A 13 -4.60 13.52 -10.92
CA PHE A 13 -3.36 12.82 -10.65
C PHE A 13 -3.22 12.61 -9.13
N GLU A 14 -2.18 11.87 -8.71
CA GLU A 14 -2.00 11.34 -7.35
C GLU A 14 -2.99 10.23 -6.97
N THR A 15 -2.46 9.03 -6.74
CA THR A 15 -3.26 7.86 -6.35
C THR A 15 -4.11 8.12 -5.10
N GLY A 16 -3.57 8.84 -4.11
CA GLY A 16 -4.33 9.20 -2.90
C GLY A 16 -5.51 10.12 -3.18
N ALA A 17 -5.34 11.11 -4.08
CA ALA A 17 -6.41 12.03 -4.44
C ALA A 17 -7.50 11.33 -5.28
N ILE A 18 -7.10 10.44 -6.18
CA ILE A 18 -8.02 9.62 -6.98
C ILE A 18 -8.85 8.69 -6.07
N ILE A 19 -8.21 7.97 -5.15
CA ILE A 19 -8.91 7.10 -4.19
C ILE A 19 -9.85 7.91 -3.30
N PHE A 20 -9.40 9.07 -2.82
CA PHE A 20 -10.23 9.99 -2.03
C PHE A 20 -11.48 10.40 -2.80
N HIS A 21 -11.31 10.85 -4.05
CA HIS A 21 -12.39 11.29 -4.91
C HIS A 21 -13.46 10.20 -5.14
N ILE A 22 -13.01 8.97 -5.37
CA ILE A 22 -13.88 7.79 -5.54
C ILE A 22 -14.58 7.45 -4.23
N ALA A 23 -13.85 7.45 -3.10
CA ALA A 23 -14.39 7.11 -1.78
C ALA A 23 -15.44 8.10 -1.28
N GLU A 24 -15.36 9.39 -1.65
CA GLU A 24 -16.41 10.37 -1.33
C GLU A 24 -17.72 10.14 -2.11
N ARG A 25 -17.65 9.51 -3.29
CA ARG A 25 -18.79 9.35 -4.20
C ARG A 25 -19.49 8.02 -4.09
N HIS A 26 -18.82 7.03 -3.50
CA HIS A 26 -19.32 5.67 -3.41
C HIS A 26 -19.20 5.14 -1.98
N ALA A 27 -20.27 4.50 -1.51
CA ALA A 27 -20.28 3.88 -0.20
C ALA A 27 -19.21 2.78 -0.06
N GLY A 28 -18.71 2.62 1.17
CA GLY A 28 -17.88 1.48 1.58
C GLY A 28 -16.43 1.82 1.91
N LEU A 29 -15.82 2.85 1.31
CA LEU A 29 -14.43 3.22 1.63
C LEU A 29 -14.30 4.34 2.67
N PHE A 30 -15.34 5.16 2.82
CA PHE A 30 -15.51 6.09 3.94
C PHE A 30 -16.76 5.70 4.74
N PRO A 31 -16.61 4.96 5.85
CA PRO A 31 -17.73 4.71 6.75
C PRO A 31 -18.13 6.02 7.43
N ASP A 32 -19.43 6.28 7.60
CA ASP A 32 -19.98 7.60 7.97
C ASP A 32 -19.23 8.31 9.11
N GLU A 33 -19.21 7.74 10.31
CA GLU A 33 -18.53 8.33 11.48
C GLU A 33 -17.00 8.07 11.51
N ALA A 34 -16.47 7.36 10.51
CA ALA A 34 -15.06 6.96 10.43
C ALA A 34 -14.31 7.61 9.24
N GLY A 35 -14.97 8.39 8.38
CA GLY A 35 -14.37 8.98 7.18
C GLY A 35 -13.11 9.80 7.49
N ALA A 36 -13.13 10.64 8.53
CA ALA A 36 -11.95 11.41 8.94
C ALA A 36 -10.77 10.52 9.39
N ARG A 37 -11.04 9.37 10.01
CA ARG A 37 -10.01 8.40 10.42
C ARG A 37 -9.47 7.63 9.23
N ALA A 38 -10.31 7.24 8.27
CA ALA A 38 -9.86 6.68 7.00
C ALA A 38 -8.93 7.64 6.25
N ILE A 39 -9.29 8.93 6.18
CA ILE A 39 -8.45 9.98 5.58
C ILE A 39 -7.12 10.12 6.32
N THR A 40 -7.14 10.07 7.66
CA THR A 40 -5.91 10.11 8.48
C THR A 40 -4.97 8.97 8.08
N TRP A 41 -5.50 7.76 7.90
CA TRP A 41 -4.72 6.62 7.44
C TRP A 41 -4.21 6.77 6.01
N MET A 42 -4.98 7.34 5.08
CA MET A 42 -4.49 7.65 3.73
C MET A 42 -3.26 8.55 3.77
N PHE A 43 -3.28 9.61 4.59
CA PHE A 43 -2.12 10.49 4.76
C PHE A 43 -0.96 9.82 5.48
N ALA A 44 -1.23 8.96 6.47
CA ALA A 44 -0.20 8.17 7.15
C ALA A 44 0.50 7.21 6.18
N VAL A 45 -0.24 6.60 5.25
CA VAL A 45 0.34 5.76 4.19
C VAL A 45 1.32 6.58 3.35
N LEU A 46 0.86 7.68 2.76
CA LEU A 46 1.66 8.46 1.79
C LEU A 46 2.86 9.18 2.40
N ASN A 47 2.73 9.68 3.63
CA ASN A 47 3.75 10.55 4.23
C ASN A 47 4.62 9.86 5.28
N THR A 48 4.18 8.72 5.83
CA THR A 48 4.85 8.09 6.98
C THR A 48 5.32 6.67 6.69
N VAL A 49 4.51 5.87 5.99
CA VAL A 49 4.79 4.43 5.79
C VAL A 49 5.44 4.16 4.42
N GLU A 50 4.90 4.74 3.34
CA GLU A 50 5.41 4.50 1.99
C GLU A 50 6.84 5.03 1.75
N PRO A 51 7.22 6.24 2.18
CA PRO A 51 8.54 6.79 1.86
C PRO A 51 9.72 5.86 2.21
N PRO A 52 9.85 5.32 3.45
CA PRO A 52 10.94 4.39 3.75
C PRO A 52 10.82 3.06 3.00
N ILE A 53 9.62 2.63 2.60
CA ILE A 53 9.41 1.39 1.82
C ILE A 53 9.92 1.52 0.38
N LEU A 54 9.94 2.74 -0.18
CA LEU A 54 10.48 3.00 -1.51
C LEU A 54 12.01 3.20 -1.51
N GLU A 55 12.61 3.58 -0.37
CA GLU A 55 14.05 3.81 -0.28
C GLU A 55 14.92 2.61 -0.73
N PRO A 56 14.62 1.33 -0.43
CA PRO A 56 15.42 0.20 -0.93
C PRO A 56 15.46 0.08 -2.47
N VAL A 57 14.43 0.59 -3.16
CA VAL A 57 14.41 0.64 -4.62
C VAL A 57 15.41 1.69 -5.10
N ILE A 58 15.45 2.86 -4.45
CA ILE A 58 16.42 3.92 -4.74
C ILE A 58 17.85 3.39 -4.53
N VAL A 59 18.11 2.77 -3.37
CA VAL A 59 19.45 2.23 -3.05
C VAL A 59 19.90 1.21 -4.10
N ARG A 60 19.01 0.33 -4.56
CA ARG A 60 19.38 -0.72 -5.52
C ARG A 60 19.52 -0.22 -6.95
N PHE A 61 18.60 0.63 -7.41
CA PHE A 61 18.49 0.95 -8.84
C PHE A 61 19.09 2.30 -9.22
N ALA A 62 19.15 3.26 -8.28
CA ALA A 62 19.73 4.57 -8.54
C ALA A 62 21.12 4.73 -7.92
N GLU A 63 21.36 4.14 -6.74
CA GLU A 63 22.63 4.25 -6.02
C GLU A 63 23.48 2.97 -6.12
N GLY A 64 23.07 1.95 -6.88
CA GLY A 64 23.65 0.59 -6.80
C GLY A 64 25.15 0.49 -7.11
N ASP A 65 25.69 1.40 -7.93
CA ASP A 65 27.12 1.45 -8.27
C ASP A 65 27.94 2.30 -7.29
N GLU A 66 27.30 2.94 -6.32
CA GLU A 66 27.96 3.79 -5.34
C GLU A 66 28.57 2.96 -4.20
N PRO A 67 29.75 3.34 -3.67
CA PRO A 67 30.47 2.53 -2.70
C PRO A 67 29.75 2.39 -1.35
N TRP A 68 28.77 3.25 -1.06
CA TRP A 68 27.97 3.20 0.18
C TRP A 68 26.66 2.41 0.05
N ALA A 69 26.31 1.91 -1.14
CA ALA A 69 25.00 1.29 -1.38
C ALA A 69 24.77 0.06 -0.50
N GLU A 70 25.79 -0.80 -0.38
CA GLU A 70 25.74 -2.01 0.46
C GLU A 70 25.58 -1.67 1.94
N GLU A 71 26.29 -0.65 2.43
CA GLU A 71 26.23 -0.21 3.83
C GLU A 71 24.92 0.53 4.16
N ARG A 72 24.35 1.23 3.18
CA ARG A 72 23.10 1.98 3.33
C ARG A 72 21.87 1.07 3.40
N LEU A 73 21.87 -0.05 2.67
CA LEU A 73 20.69 -0.90 2.54
C LEU A 73 20.16 -1.45 3.90
N PRO A 74 21.01 -1.94 4.84
CA PRO A 74 20.57 -2.32 6.18
C PRO A 74 19.89 -1.17 6.94
N LEU A 75 20.46 0.04 6.91
CA LEU A 75 19.93 1.20 7.62
C LEU A 75 18.52 1.57 7.11
N VAL A 76 18.32 1.47 5.80
CA VAL A 76 17.00 1.71 5.20
C VAL A 76 16.00 0.62 5.63
N LYS A 77 16.41 -0.65 5.66
CA LYS A 77 15.55 -1.74 6.14
C LYS A 77 15.17 -1.55 7.62
N ASP A 78 16.06 -1.05 8.46
CA ASP A 78 15.76 -0.79 9.87
C ASP A 78 14.71 0.32 10.03
N ARG A 79 14.77 1.39 9.21
CA ARG A 79 13.71 2.42 9.18
C ARG A 79 12.35 1.86 8.78
N ILE A 80 12.32 0.88 7.87
CA ILE A 80 11.07 0.18 7.52
C ILE A 80 10.57 -0.61 8.74
N ARG A 81 11.44 -1.36 9.42
CA ARG A 81 11.08 -2.11 10.64
C ARG A 81 10.48 -1.21 11.71
N ASP A 82 11.07 -0.04 11.96
CA ASP A 82 10.53 0.92 12.93
C ASP A 82 9.08 1.31 12.63
N ARG A 83 8.73 1.47 11.34
CA ARG A 83 7.35 1.74 10.91
C ARG A 83 6.46 0.51 11.02
N LEU A 84 6.96 -0.67 10.68
CA LEU A 84 6.20 -1.91 10.80
C LEU A 84 5.89 -2.26 12.26
N VAL A 85 6.80 -1.98 13.21
CA VAL A 85 6.54 -2.12 14.66
C VAL A 85 5.36 -1.26 15.08
N GLN A 86 5.34 0.01 14.68
CA GLN A 86 4.25 0.94 15.02
C GLN A 86 2.92 0.50 14.37
N LEU A 87 2.96 0.09 13.11
CA LEU A 87 1.79 -0.40 12.38
C LEU A 87 1.23 -1.69 12.99
N SER A 88 2.09 -2.67 13.26
CA SER A 88 1.75 -3.93 13.92
C SER A 88 1.10 -3.69 15.28
N GLY A 89 1.66 -2.77 16.08
CA GLY A 89 1.11 -2.40 17.38
C GLY A 89 -0.25 -1.71 17.27
N ARG A 90 -0.43 -0.82 16.29
CA ARG A 90 -1.70 -0.11 16.08
C ARG A 90 -2.80 -1.01 15.51
N LEU A 91 -2.44 -2.00 14.69
CA LEU A 91 -3.36 -3.01 14.19
C LEU A 91 -3.77 -3.97 15.32
N GLY A 92 -2.82 -4.41 16.15
CA GLY A 92 -3.10 -5.36 17.23
C GLY A 92 -3.77 -6.63 16.69
N ASP A 93 -4.90 -6.99 17.29
CA ASP A 93 -5.73 -8.14 16.88
C ASP A 93 -6.91 -7.72 15.96
N ALA A 94 -6.96 -6.46 15.52
CA ALA A 94 -8.03 -5.97 14.67
C ALA A 94 -7.91 -6.50 13.23
N ASP A 95 -9.06 -6.67 12.57
CA ASP A 95 -9.10 -7.05 11.16
C ASP A 95 -8.59 -5.93 10.25
N TRP A 96 -8.95 -4.67 10.55
CA TRP A 96 -8.61 -3.45 9.82
C TRP A 96 -8.16 -2.33 10.76
N LEU A 97 -7.58 -1.27 10.20
CA LEU A 97 -6.92 -0.20 10.97
C LEU A 97 -7.89 0.59 11.87
N ASP A 98 -9.13 0.79 11.43
CA ASP A 98 -10.10 1.63 12.15
C ASP A 98 -11.55 1.16 11.98
N GLY A 99 -11.82 -0.07 12.43
CA GLY A 99 -13.15 -0.68 12.34
C GLY A 99 -13.34 -1.47 11.06
N ASP A 100 -14.28 -1.04 10.22
CA ASP A 100 -14.52 -1.67 8.92
C ASP A 100 -13.42 -1.30 7.90
N PHE A 101 -13.29 -2.12 6.85
CA PHE A 101 -12.35 -1.87 5.77
C PHE A 101 -12.59 -0.49 5.13
N SER A 102 -11.52 0.29 4.98
CA SER A 102 -11.59 1.67 4.49
C SER A 102 -10.62 1.97 3.34
N ALA A 103 -10.67 3.20 2.81
CA ALA A 103 -9.66 3.71 1.89
C ALA A 103 -8.23 3.66 2.49
N GLY A 104 -8.10 3.85 3.80
CA GLY A 104 -6.82 3.74 4.50
C GLY A 104 -6.24 2.33 4.42
N ASP A 105 -7.06 1.30 4.63
CA ASP A 105 -6.64 -0.11 4.51
C ASP A 105 -6.29 -0.48 3.07
N LEU A 106 -7.11 -0.03 2.11
CA LEU A 106 -6.85 -0.23 0.69
C LEU A 106 -5.44 0.27 0.31
N MET A 107 -5.10 1.49 0.74
CA MET A 107 -3.78 2.07 0.46
C MET A 107 -2.67 1.38 1.24
N MET A 108 -2.89 1.08 2.52
CA MET A 108 -1.89 0.44 3.38
C MET A 108 -1.50 -0.93 2.83
N VAL A 109 -2.47 -1.78 2.51
CA VAL A 109 -2.22 -3.10 1.91
C VAL A 109 -1.42 -2.97 0.62
N SER A 110 -1.77 -2.02 -0.26
CA SER A 110 -1.06 -1.81 -1.52
C SER A 110 0.42 -1.46 -1.34
N VAL A 111 0.75 -0.67 -0.30
CA VAL A 111 2.12 -0.26 0.01
C VAL A 111 2.88 -1.41 0.68
N LEU A 112 2.26 -2.15 1.59
CA LEU A 112 2.89 -3.31 2.22
C LEU A 112 3.20 -4.44 1.22
N LEU A 113 2.38 -4.62 0.18
CA LEU A 113 2.66 -5.62 -0.87
C LEU A 113 4.03 -5.43 -1.53
N ARG A 114 4.56 -4.20 -1.58
CA ARG A 114 5.92 -3.90 -2.09
C ARG A 114 7.02 -4.55 -1.25
N LEU A 115 6.74 -4.88 0.01
CA LEU A 115 7.67 -5.55 0.92
C LEU A 115 7.67 -7.07 0.80
N ARG A 116 6.75 -7.69 0.05
CA ARG A 116 6.61 -9.16 -0.04
C ARG A 116 7.94 -9.85 -0.39
N ALA A 117 8.63 -9.38 -1.44
CA ALA A 117 9.89 -9.98 -1.88
C ALA A 117 11.06 -9.78 -0.89
N SER A 118 10.92 -8.90 0.09
CA SER A 118 11.97 -8.61 1.08
C SER A 118 11.95 -9.52 2.31
N GLY A 119 10.82 -10.21 2.56
CA GLY A 119 10.60 -10.98 3.79
C GLY A 119 10.38 -10.13 5.06
N LEU A 120 10.42 -8.80 4.98
CA LEU A 120 10.29 -7.91 6.14
C LEU A 120 8.93 -8.02 6.85
N LEU A 121 7.86 -8.34 6.12
CA LEU A 121 6.54 -8.53 6.71
C LEU A 121 6.48 -9.78 7.59
N ASP A 122 7.25 -10.83 7.24
CA ASP A 122 7.23 -12.12 7.94
C ASP A 122 7.90 -12.04 9.33
N GLU A 123 8.60 -10.94 9.62
CA GLU A 123 9.12 -10.62 10.95
C GLU A 123 8.00 -10.27 11.96
N PHE A 124 6.76 -10.02 11.48
CA PHE A 124 5.62 -9.59 12.29
C PHE A 124 4.47 -10.60 12.20
N ALA A 125 3.93 -11.01 13.34
CA ALA A 125 2.93 -12.09 13.38
C ALA A 125 1.59 -11.73 12.70
N ASN A 126 1.17 -10.46 12.73
CA ASN A 126 -0.17 -10.04 12.28
C ASN A 126 -0.19 -9.38 10.89
N LEU A 127 0.91 -8.82 10.42
CA LEU A 127 0.96 -8.08 9.15
C LEU A 127 0.78 -8.96 7.90
N PRO A 128 1.36 -10.17 7.81
CA PRO A 128 1.09 -11.07 6.68
C PRO A 128 -0.40 -11.43 6.58
N ALA A 129 -1.06 -11.70 7.71
CA ALA A 129 -2.48 -12.00 7.75
C ALA A 129 -3.34 -10.78 7.34
N TYR A 130 -2.95 -9.56 7.74
CA TYR A 130 -3.60 -8.32 7.33
C TYR A 130 -3.54 -8.11 5.82
N VAL A 131 -2.36 -8.27 5.22
CA VAL A 131 -2.18 -8.16 3.76
C VAL A 131 -2.98 -9.24 3.04
N ALA A 132 -2.90 -10.50 3.49
CA ALA A 132 -3.63 -11.61 2.89
C ALA A 132 -5.16 -11.40 2.94
N ARG A 133 -5.69 -10.85 4.04
CA ARG A 133 -7.12 -10.46 4.11
C ARG A 133 -7.47 -9.42 3.05
N GLY A 134 -6.60 -8.46 2.80
CA GLY A 134 -6.79 -7.45 1.76
C GLY A 134 -6.82 -8.04 0.36
N GLU A 135 -5.91 -8.98 0.07
CA GLU A 135 -5.83 -9.66 -1.22
C GLU A 135 -6.99 -10.62 -1.48
N ALA A 136 -7.48 -11.29 -0.44
CA ALA A 136 -8.63 -12.20 -0.53
C ALA A 136 -9.96 -11.48 -0.80
N ARG A 137 -9.97 -10.14 -0.85
CA ARG A 137 -11.18 -9.38 -1.19
C ARG A 137 -11.48 -9.58 -2.69
N PRO A 138 -12.73 -9.91 -3.07
CA PRO A 138 -13.10 -10.07 -4.48
C PRO A 138 -12.80 -8.85 -5.35
N ALA A 139 -12.79 -7.64 -4.77
CA ALA A 139 -12.41 -6.42 -5.49
C ALA A 139 -10.92 -6.38 -5.85
N TYR A 140 -10.05 -6.87 -4.95
CA TYR A 140 -8.62 -6.97 -5.23
C TYR A 140 -8.35 -7.99 -6.33
N GLU A 141 -8.94 -9.18 -6.23
CA GLU A 141 -8.78 -10.23 -7.26
C GLU A 141 -9.20 -9.74 -8.64
N ARG A 142 -10.33 -9.02 -8.75
CA ARG A 142 -10.77 -8.40 -10.01
C ARG A 142 -9.78 -7.35 -10.53
N ALA A 143 -9.28 -6.48 -9.64
CA ALA A 143 -8.32 -5.45 -10.01
C ALA A 143 -6.99 -6.07 -10.47
N PHE A 144 -6.50 -7.08 -9.77
CA PHE A 144 -5.29 -7.82 -10.12
C PHE A 144 -5.44 -8.54 -11.46
N ALA A 145 -6.55 -9.25 -11.67
CA ALA A 145 -6.83 -9.91 -12.94
C ALA A 145 -6.89 -8.92 -14.12
N ALA A 146 -7.50 -7.74 -13.92
CA ALA A 146 -7.54 -6.68 -14.93
C ALA A 146 -6.14 -6.13 -15.24
N GLN A 147 -5.34 -5.85 -14.22
CA GLN A 147 -3.96 -5.38 -14.40
C GLN A 147 -3.09 -6.45 -15.11
N TRP A 148 -3.27 -7.71 -14.73
CA TRP A 148 -2.56 -8.83 -15.34
C TRP A 148 -2.96 -9.04 -16.80
N ALA A 149 -4.22 -8.86 -17.17
CA ALA A 149 -4.64 -8.94 -18.58
C ALA A 149 -3.89 -7.92 -19.47
N ILE A 150 -3.50 -6.78 -18.91
CA ILE A 150 -2.72 -5.74 -19.60
C ILE A 150 -1.22 -6.07 -19.62
N ASN A 151 -0.66 -6.54 -18.49
CA ASN A 151 0.78 -6.69 -18.31
C ASN A 151 1.34 -8.11 -18.57
N GLY A 152 0.52 -9.14 -18.38
CA GLY A 152 0.93 -10.53 -18.18
C GLY A 152 1.04 -11.37 -19.45
N GLY A 153 0.93 -10.76 -20.64
CA GLY A 153 1.20 -11.43 -21.92
C GLY A 153 0.35 -12.68 -22.24
N GLY A 154 -0.80 -12.89 -21.56
CA GLY A 154 -1.75 -13.97 -21.86
C GLY A 154 -1.69 -15.23 -21.00
N GLY A 155 -0.84 -15.30 -19.97
CA GLY A 155 -0.90 -16.37 -18.95
C GLY A 155 -2.03 -16.16 -17.93
N SER A 156 -2.39 -17.17 -17.13
CA SER A 156 -3.26 -16.95 -15.96
C SER A 156 -2.44 -16.40 -14.78
N PRO A 157 -2.98 -15.46 -13.98
CA PRO A 157 -2.29 -14.98 -12.79
C PRO A 157 -2.18 -16.10 -11.75
N THR A 158 -0.99 -16.31 -11.17
CA THR A 158 -0.83 -17.07 -9.92
C THR A 158 -0.93 -16.12 -8.72
N PRO A 159 -1.64 -16.51 -7.64
CA PRO A 159 -1.73 -15.73 -6.40
C PRO A 159 -0.38 -15.48 -5.73
#